data_AF-A8WX21-F1
#
_entry.id   AF-A8WX21-F1
#
_cell.length_a   1.000
_cell.length_b   1.000
_cell.length_c   1.000
_cell.angle_alpha   90.00
_cell.angle_beta   90.00
_cell.angle_gamma   90.00
#
_symmetry.space_group_name_H-M   'P 1'
#
loop_
_entity.id
_entity.type
_entity.pdbx_description
1 polymer ?
#
loop_
_entity_poly.entity_id
_entity_poly.type
_entity_poly.pdbx_seq_one_letter_code
_entity_poly.pdbx_strand_id
1 'polypeptide(L)' 'MHLPQWPKPKQAGWIIIVGREFNDQILNTTTVVGSHSTRSTAKLDIRIPAAKGKHSLSVYILSDCYLGIDQEYTLRLDVS' A
#
# COMPACT_ATOMS: atom_id res chain seq x y z
N MET A 1 8.07 17.60 9.44
CA MET A 1 7.16 16.61 10.05
C MET A 1 6.89 17.03 11.48
N HIS A 2 5.63 17.08 11.89
CA HIS A 2 5.23 17.47 13.25
C HIS A 2 4.56 16.27 13.94
N LEU A 3 5.21 15.73 14.98
CA LEU A 3 4.75 14.61 15.80
C LEU A 3 5.04 14.93 17.28
N PRO A 4 4.18 15.71 17.96
CA PRO A 4 4.49 16.31 19.26
C PRO A 4 4.68 15.29 20.39
N GLN A 5 4.08 14.10 20.25
CA GLN A 5 4.17 13.01 21.23
C GLN A 5 5.27 11.99 20.88
N TRP A 6 6.06 12.23 19.82
CA TRP A 6 7.10 11.31 19.36
C TRP A 6 8.50 11.90 19.60
N PRO A 7 9.29 11.34 20.53
CA PRO A 7 10.52 11.97 21.02
C PRO A 7 11.73 11.85 20.08
N LYS A 8 11.65 11.01 19.04
CA LYS A 8 12.78 10.73 18.14
C LYS A 8 12.58 11.41 16.78
N PRO A 9 13.66 11.76 16.06
CA PRO A 9 13.54 12.12 14.66
C PRO A 9 12.80 11.02 13.89
N LYS A 10 11.87 11.42 13.03
CA LYS A 10 11.09 10.52 12.18
C LYS A 10 11.12 11.04 10.75
N GLN A 11 11.38 10.13 9.83
CA GLN A 11 11.15 10.34 8.41
C GLN A 11 9.82 9.70 8.05
N ALA A 12 8.97 10.41 7.33
CA ALA A 12 7.67 9.91 6.91
C ALA A 12 7.85 8.73 5.93
N GLY A 13 7.08 7.68 6.16
CA GLY A 13 7.03 6.51 5.29
C GLY A 13 5.60 6.17 4.91
N TRP A 14 5.49 5.36 3.86
CA TRP A 14 4.24 4.78 3.40
C TRP A 14 4.39 3.27 3.31
N ILE A 15 3.39 2.56 3.82
CA ILE A 15 3.24 1.12 3.68
C ILE A 15 2.25 0.90 2.53
N ILE A 16 2.64 0.12 1.52
CA ILE A 16 1.78 -0.21 0.40
C ILE A 16 1.44 -1.70 0.50
N ILE A 17 0.15 -2.01 0.60
CA ILE A 17 -0.36 -3.38 0.72
C ILE A 17 -1.22 -3.66 -0.50
N VAL A 18 -1.04 -4.84 -1.10
CA VAL A 18 -1.95 -5.37 -2.11
C VAL A 18 -2.56 -6.66 -1.59
N GLY A 19 -3.88 -6.76 -1.61
CA GLY A 19 -4.60 -7.88 -1.04
C GLY A 19 -5.95 -8.15 -1.71
N ARG A 20 -6.73 -9.03 -1.08
CA ARG A 20 -8.09 -9.42 -1.44
C ARG A 20 -8.95 -9.37 -0.19
N GLU A 21 -9.94 -8.47 -0.18
CA GLU A 21 -10.84 -8.30 0.97
C GLU A 21 -11.74 -9.51 1.22
N PHE A 22 -12.22 -10.16 0.15
CA PHE A 22 -13.24 -11.23 0.30
C PHE A 22 -12.75 -12.45 1.10
N ASN A 23 -11.44 -12.62 1.27
CA ASN A 23 -10.83 -13.73 2.01
C ASN A 23 -9.69 -13.28 2.93
N ASP A 24 -9.64 -11.99 3.29
CA ASP A 24 -8.64 -11.39 4.19
C ASP A 24 -7.19 -11.74 3.82
N GLN A 25 -6.88 -11.83 2.51
CA GLN A 25 -5.58 -12.27 2.03
C GLN A 25 -4.71 -11.09 1.61
N ILE A 26 -3.53 -10.97 2.22
CA ILE A 26 -2.46 -10.10 1.73
C ILE A 26 -1.68 -10.85 0.64
N LEU A 27 -1.56 -10.26 -0.55
CA LEU A 27 -0.78 -10.81 -1.66
C LEU A 27 0.68 -10.36 -1.61
N ASN A 28 0.92 -9.07 -1.32
CA ASN A 28 2.26 -8.53 -1.13
C ASN A 28 2.20 -7.19 -0.37
N THR A 29 3.32 -6.79 0.24
CA THR A 29 3.50 -5.51 0.92
C THR A 29 4.89 -4.94 0.61
N THR A 30 5.01 -3.62 0.55
CA THR A 30 6.31 -2.94 0.56
C THR A 30 6.24 -1.66 1.39
N THR A 31 7.39 -1.10 1.72
CA THR A 31 7.49 0.19 2.37
C THR A 31 8.32 1.14 1.52
N VAL A 32 7.89 2.38 1.42
CA VAL A 32 8.61 3.44 0.73
C VAL A 32 8.78 4.62 1.68
N VAL A 33 10.01 5.11 1.75
CA VAL A 33 10.30 6.34 2.49
C VAL A 33 9.90 7.53 1.61
N GLY A 34 9.02 8.37 2.15
CA GLY A 34 8.56 9.58 1.48
C GLY A 34 9.54 10.73 1.70
N SER A 35 9.81 11.49 0.66
CA SER A 35 10.37 12.83 0.75
C SER A 35 9.29 13.81 0.29
N HIS A 36 9.13 14.92 1.01
CA HIS A 36 8.11 15.94 0.74
C HIS A 36 8.23 16.59 -0.66
N SER A 37 9.35 16.43 -1.36
CA SER A 37 9.66 17.12 -2.62
C SER A 37 9.94 16.21 -3.80
N THR A 38 9.94 14.89 -3.63
CA THR A 38 10.31 13.94 -4.70
C THR A 38 9.26 12.86 -4.86
N ARG A 39 8.83 12.65 -6.10
CA ARG A 39 8.01 11.48 -6.46
C ARG A 39 8.80 10.21 -6.17
N SER A 40 8.26 9.35 -5.32
CA SER A 40 8.78 8.01 -5.07
C SER A 40 7.94 6.97 -5.83
N THR A 41 8.60 5.94 -6.34
CA THR A 41 7.95 4.79 -7.00
C THR A 41 8.29 3.53 -6.22
N ALA A 42 7.29 2.70 -5.99
CA ALA A 42 7.45 1.40 -5.36
C ALA A 42 6.96 0.30 -6.33
N LYS A 43 7.67 -0.83 -6.36
CA LYS A 43 7.31 -2.01 -7.17
C LYS A 43 6.86 -3.13 -6.24
N LEU A 44 5.66 -3.67 -6.48
CA LEU A 44 5.19 -4.91 -5.87
C LEU A 44 4.97 -5.95 -6.97
N ASP A 45 5.57 -7.11 -6.78
CA ASP A 45 5.32 -8.26 -7.62
C ASP A 45 4.27 -9.15 -6.95
N ILE A 46 3.09 -9.26 -7.55
CA ILE A 46 1.97 -10.05 -7.02
C ILE A 46 1.76 -11.33 -7.84
N ARG A 47 1.44 -12.43 -7.16
CA ARG A 47 1.04 -13.68 -7.82
C ARG A 47 -0.47 -13.82 -7.73
N ILE A 48 -1.12 -13.85 -8.88
CA ILE A 48 -2.55 -14.10 -8.98
C ILE A 48 -2.75 -15.60 -9.19
N PRO A 49 -3.68 -16.26 -8.47
CA PRO A 49 -4.00 -17.66 -8.71
C PRO A 49 -4.34 -17.90 -10.18
N ALA A 50 -3.93 -19.05 -10.73
CA ALA A 50 -4.03 -19.40 -12.14
C ALA A 50 -5.47 -19.49 -12.71
N ALA A 51 -6.48 -19.20 -11.89
CA ALA A 51 -7.86 -19.11 -12.33
C ALA A 51 -8.00 -17.92 -13.29
N LYS A 52 -8.40 -18.22 -14.53
CA LYS A 52 -8.74 -17.21 -15.53
C LYS A 52 -9.95 -16.37 -15.09
N GLY A 53 -10.06 -15.19 -15.66
CA GLY A 53 -11.19 -14.28 -15.49
C GLY A 53 -10.88 -13.08 -14.60
N LYS A 54 -11.95 -12.47 -14.07
CA LYS A 54 -11.91 -11.20 -13.36
C LYS A 54 -11.46 -11.37 -11.90
N HIS A 55 -10.45 -10.61 -11.51
CA HIS A 55 -9.95 -10.51 -10.14
C HIS A 55 -10.09 -9.07 -9.66
N SER A 56 -10.60 -8.89 -8.44
CA SER A 56 -10.61 -7.60 -7.74
C SER A 56 -9.58 -7.65 -6.63
N LEU A 57 -8.63 -6.71 -6.65
CA LEU A 57 -7.61 -6.54 -5.63
C LEU A 57 -7.81 -5.21 -4.93
N SER A 58 -7.44 -5.16 -3.66
CA SER A 58 -7.45 -3.95 -2.86
C SER A 58 -6.01 -3.48 -2.67
N VAL A 59 -5.76 -2.20 -2.91
CA VAL A 59 -4.47 -1.55 -2.74
C VAL A 59 -4.60 -0.51 -1.64
N TYR A 60 -3.85 -0.68 -0.57
CA TYR A 60 -3.80 0.26 0.55
C TYR A 60 -2.47 1.00 0.52
N ILE A 61 -2.51 2.32 0.69
CA ILE A 61 -1.35 3.18 0.91
C ILE A 61 -1.54 3.81 2.28
N LEU A 62 -0.82 3.29 3.27
CA LEU A 62 -0.97 3.64 4.67
C LEU A 62 0.19 4.52 5.11
N SER A 63 -0.11 5.61 5.81
CA SER A 63 0.92 6.41 6.45
C SER A 63 1.44 5.68 7.70
N ASP A 64 2.75 5.72 7.92
CA ASP A 64 3.36 5.13 9.10
C ASP A 64 3.37 6.06 10.34
N CYS A 65 2.81 7.26 10.22
CA CYS A 65 3.01 8.35 11.17
C CYS A 65 1.85 9.34 11.30
N TYR A 66 0.93 9.36 10.34
CA TYR A 66 -0.24 10.25 10.36
C TYR A 66 -1.51 9.43 10.17
N LEU A 67 -2.53 9.77 10.95
CA LEU A 67 -3.86 9.21 10.77
C LEU A 67 -4.68 10.07 9.81
N GLY A 68 -5.62 9.45 9.10
CA GLY A 68 -6.59 10.15 8.26
C GLY A 68 -6.08 10.58 6.88
N ILE A 69 -4.89 10.11 6.48
CA ILE A 69 -4.32 10.34 5.14
C ILE A 69 -4.08 9.04 4.37
N ASP A 70 -4.58 7.92 4.89
CA ASP A 70 -4.51 6.60 4.26
C ASP A 70 -5.42 6.57 3.02
N GLN A 71 -4.99 5.83 2.00
CA GLN A 71 -5.72 5.70 0.74
C GLN A 71 -6.00 4.25 0.42
N GLU A 72 -7.16 4.01 -0.18
CA GLU A 72 -7.60 2.70 -0.62
C GLU A 72 -8.06 2.77 -2.08
N TYR A 73 -7.63 1.80 -2.87
CA TYR A 73 -7.98 1.69 -4.29
C TYR A 73 -8.35 0.26 -4.65
N THR A 74 -9.38 0.11 -5.48
CA THR A 74 -9.73 -1.18 -6.09
C THR A 74 -9.06 -1.34 -7.45
N LEU A 75 -8.19 -2.33 -7.60
CA LEU A 75 -7.58 -2.72 -8.87
C LEU A 75 -8.33 -3.92 -9.47
N ARG A 76 -8.93 -3.73 -10.65
CA ARG A 76 -9.64 -4.79 -11.38
C ARG A 76 -8.76 -5.33 -12.50
N LEU A 77 -8.55 -6.64 -12.50
CA LEU A 77 -7.69 -7.35 -13.45
C LEU A 77 -8.51 -8.41 -14.17
N ASP A 78 -8.27 -8.61 -15.46
CA ASP A 78 -8.85 -9.71 -16.23
C ASP A 78 -7.72 -10.59 -16.76
N VAL A 79 -7.65 -11.83 -16.29
CA VAL A 79 -6.59 -12.79 -16.62
C VAL A 79 -7.11 -13.74 -17.69
N SER A 80 -6.63 -13.56 -18.93
CA SER A 80 -6.96 -14.38 -20.10
C SER A 80 -6.25 -15.73 -20.14
#